data_AF-A0A955TT43-F1
#
_entry.id   AF-A0A955TT43-F1
#
_cell.length_a   1.000
_cell.length_b   1.000
_cell.length_c   1.000
_cell.angle_alpha   90.00
_cell.angle_beta   90.00
_cell.angle_gamma   90.00
#
_symmetry.space_group_name_H-M   'P 1'
#
loop_
_entity.id
_entity.type
_entity.pdbx_description
1 polymer ?
#
loop_
_entity_poly.entity_id
_entity_poly.type
_entity_poly.pdbx_seq_one_letter_code
_entity_poly.pdbx_strand_id
1 'polypeptide(L)'
;MDALPGSKDDKWIIYWEREYSTAFAPERLKLDFHPHRPLMTGMSLPEQREVAASGYTVIPDDCGPVRFVGQYGWLIRSPADCRIRRKGNGFEWQSPPILPEERLLGYKSFSGMYVDTILNSGFPKLCCGLRFYYPKQLGMMMKDLPNHFYHLPQRKFSIWEGVKTQEYKTTPNLYEFLPDYDAFVTNFLLQLDHAVGEEPITIYRGDPIGLVLPVLLPKHFVLEELKRSSESSPS
;
A
#
# COMPACT_ATOMS: atom_id res chain seq x y z
N MET A 1 -14.34 -34.02 9.22
CA MET A 1 -13.70 -33.02 8.33
C MET A 1 -12.23 -33.14 8.62
N ASP A 2 -11.52 -33.89 7.78
CA ASP A 2 -10.12 -34.22 8.00
C ASP A 2 -9.24 -33.01 7.66
N ALA A 3 -8.29 -32.74 8.55
CA ALA A 3 -7.32 -31.66 8.41
C ALA A 3 -6.46 -31.90 7.16
N LEU A 4 -6.33 -30.88 6.32
CA LEU A 4 -5.43 -30.90 5.18
C LEU A 4 -3.97 -30.99 5.69
N PRO A 5 -3.07 -31.67 4.96
CA PRO A 5 -1.70 -31.88 5.43
C PRO A 5 -0.91 -30.57 5.38
N GLY A 6 -0.39 -30.15 6.53
CA GLY A 6 0.61 -29.08 6.63
C GLY A 6 0.20 -27.86 7.45
N SER A 7 0.08 -28.00 8.77
CA SER A 7 0.94 -27.31 9.75
C SER A 7 0.43 -27.60 11.17
N LYS A 8 1.34 -27.59 12.14
CA LYS A 8 1.00 -27.51 13.58
C LYS A 8 0.94 -26.06 14.08
N ASP A 9 0.82 -25.09 13.17
CA ASP A 9 0.59 -23.67 13.48
C ASP A 9 -0.02 -22.98 12.25
N ASP A 10 -1.27 -22.55 12.32
CA ASP A 10 -2.06 -21.89 11.25
C ASP A 10 -1.57 -20.45 10.94
N LYS A 11 -0.25 -20.23 10.92
CA LYS A 11 0.38 -18.91 10.80
C LYS A 11 1.17 -18.79 9.50
N TRP A 12 0.76 -17.86 8.66
CA TRP A 12 1.51 -17.53 7.45
C TRP A 12 2.50 -16.40 7.71
N ILE A 13 3.72 -16.56 7.21
CA ILE A 13 4.77 -15.56 7.30
C ILE A 13 4.85 -14.86 5.94
N ILE A 14 4.69 -13.54 5.96
CA ILE A 14 4.94 -12.66 4.82
C ILE A 14 6.25 -11.95 5.12
N TYR A 15 7.20 -12.04 4.19
CA TYR A 15 8.47 -11.35 4.33
C TYR A 15 8.44 -10.03 3.56
N TRP A 16 9.24 -9.06 4.01
CA TRP A 16 9.51 -7.85 3.25
C TRP A 16 10.98 -7.48 3.31
N GLU A 17 11.47 -6.79 2.28
CA GLU A 17 12.77 -6.12 2.31
C GLU A 17 12.73 -4.83 1.51
N ARG A 18 13.77 -4.00 1.68
CA ARG A 18 13.92 -2.76 0.93
C ARG A 18 14.54 -3.03 -0.43
N GLU A 19 13.90 -2.56 -1.49
CA GLU A 19 14.55 -2.37 -2.78
C GLU A 19 15.42 -1.12 -2.79
N TYR A 20 14.95 -0.06 -2.11
CA TYR A 20 15.62 1.24 -2.05
C TYR A 20 16.01 1.56 -0.60
N SER A 21 17.21 2.07 -0.37
CA SER A 21 17.70 2.49 0.96
C SER A 21 16.81 3.58 1.59
N THR A 22 16.14 4.36 0.76
CA THR A 22 15.19 5.41 1.15
C THR A 22 13.84 4.86 1.59
N ALA A 23 13.51 3.61 1.31
CA ALA A 23 12.20 3.04 1.65
C ALA A 23 11.97 2.94 3.16
N PHE A 24 10.79 3.37 3.59
CA PHE A 24 10.34 3.20 4.98
C PHE A 24 9.85 1.77 5.19
N ALA A 25 10.07 1.22 6.38
CA ALA A 25 9.52 -0.08 6.74
C ALA A 25 7.99 -0.03 6.68
N PRO A 26 7.30 -1.12 6.27
CA PRO A 26 5.85 -1.20 6.38
C PRO A 26 5.43 -1.07 7.84
N GLU A 27 4.47 -0.19 8.12
CA GLU A 27 3.95 0.03 9.46
C GLU A 27 2.57 -0.61 9.61
N ARG A 28 2.19 -1.06 10.81
CA ARG A 28 0.80 -1.45 11.05
C ARG A 28 -0.10 -0.22 10.92
N LEU A 29 -1.20 -0.34 10.19
CA LEU A 29 -2.20 0.71 10.14
C LEU A 29 -2.81 0.87 11.54
N LYS A 30 -2.47 1.97 12.21
CA LYS A 30 -3.10 2.35 13.47
C LYS A 30 -4.37 3.13 13.14
N LEU A 31 -5.51 2.48 13.29
CA LEU A 31 -6.80 3.16 13.26
C LEU A 31 -7.08 3.69 14.67
N ASP A 32 -7.25 5.00 14.80
CA ASP A 32 -7.78 5.59 16.02
C ASP A 32 -9.30 5.48 16.00
N PHE A 33 -9.86 4.72 16.94
CA PHE A 33 -11.30 4.52 17.05
C PHE A 33 -11.85 5.54 18.04
N HIS A 34 -12.64 6.49 17.55
CA HIS A 34 -13.41 7.35 18.45
C HIS A 34 -14.43 6.50 19.22
N PRO A 35 -14.49 6.56 20.57
CA PRO A 35 -15.17 5.54 21.35
C PRO A 35 -16.66 5.41 21.06
N HIS A 36 -17.39 6.50 20.82
CA HIS A 36 -18.83 6.45 20.56
C HIS A 36 -19.28 7.67 19.74
N ARG A 37 -20.16 7.47 18.75
CA ARG A 37 -20.98 8.56 18.20
C ARG A 37 -21.97 9.00 19.29
N PRO A 38 -22.35 10.28 19.41
CA PRO A 38 -23.61 10.62 20.06
C PRO A 38 -24.75 9.86 19.38
N LEU A 39 -25.62 9.23 20.16
CA LEU A 39 -26.83 8.59 19.64
C LEU A 39 -27.61 9.65 18.83
N MET A 40 -27.94 9.36 17.57
CA MET A 40 -28.73 10.29 16.72
C MET A 40 -30.19 10.40 17.17
N THR A 41 -30.58 9.62 18.17
CA THR A 41 -31.84 9.70 18.88
C THR A 41 -32.00 11.10 19.48
N GLY A 42 -32.96 11.87 18.98
CA GLY A 42 -33.24 13.25 19.43
C GLY A 42 -32.65 14.36 18.55
N MET A 43 -31.88 14.04 17.51
CA MET A 43 -31.43 15.02 16.52
C MET A 43 -32.50 15.28 15.45
N SER A 44 -32.57 16.49 14.93
CA SER A 44 -33.38 16.84 13.76
C SER A 44 -32.79 16.26 12.47
N LEU A 45 -33.61 16.12 11.42
CA LEU A 45 -33.16 15.59 10.13
C LEU A 45 -32.01 16.42 9.48
N PRO A 46 -31.98 17.76 9.58
CA PRO A 46 -30.84 18.56 9.15
C PRO A 46 -29.55 18.28 9.94
N GLU A 47 -29.62 18.17 11.27
CA GLU A 47 -28.47 17.83 12.10
C GLU A 47 -27.95 16.42 11.82
N GLN A 48 -28.85 15.45 11.62
CA GLN A 48 -28.47 14.10 11.20
C GLN A 48 -27.76 14.10 9.85
N ARG A 49 -28.23 14.94 8.90
CA ARG A 49 -27.61 15.10 7.58
C ARG A 49 -26.28 15.81 7.66
N GLU A 50 -26.13 16.81 8.52
CA GLU A 50 -24.88 17.53 8.75
C GLU A 50 -23.84 16.63 9.43
N VAL A 51 -24.24 15.85 10.44
CA VAL A 51 -23.39 14.86 11.13
C VAL A 51 -23.10 13.64 10.23
N ALA A 52 -23.92 13.36 9.22
CA ALA A 52 -23.63 12.36 8.18
C ALA A 52 -22.73 12.93 7.07
N ALA A 53 -22.89 14.22 6.72
CA ALA A 53 -22.13 14.91 5.69
C ALA A 53 -20.77 15.43 6.18
N SER A 54 -20.58 15.60 7.49
CA SER A 54 -19.33 16.08 8.10
C SER A 54 -18.19 15.07 8.07
N GLY A 55 -18.42 13.84 7.60
CA GLY A 55 -17.37 12.94 7.14
C GLY A 55 -16.45 12.34 8.21
N TYR A 56 -16.72 12.57 9.49
CA TYR A 56 -15.95 11.94 10.56
C TYR A 56 -16.63 10.65 11.04
N THR A 57 -15.84 9.57 11.01
CA THR A 57 -16.02 8.27 11.69
C THR A 57 -16.63 7.14 10.86
N VAL A 58 -15.87 6.04 10.78
CA VAL A 58 -16.29 4.70 10.31
C VAL A 58 -17.59 4.30 11.00
N ILE A 59 -18.62 3.94 10.22
CA ILE A 59 -19.90 3.50 10.78
C ILE A 59 -19.72 2.11 11.39
N PRO A 60 -20.38 1.76 12.51
CA PRO A 60 -20.40 0.40 13.03
C PRO A 60 -20.90 -0.66 12.02
N ASP A 61 -21.65 -0.25 10.99
CA ASP A 61 -22.03 -1.11 9.85
C ASP A 61 -20.93 -1.24 8.78
N ASP A 62 -19.89 -0.39 8.80
CA ASP A 62 -18.67 -0.47 7.98
C ASP A 62 -17.53 -1.26 8.68
N CYS A 63 -17.82 -1.87 9.83
CA CYS A 63 -16.79 -2.33 10.75
C CYS A 63 -15.98 -3.53 10.25
N GLY A 64 -16.53 -4.38 9.38
CA GLY A 64 -15.84 -5.57 8.88
C GLY A 64 -14.60 -5.22 8.04
N PRO A 65 -14.78 -4.56 6.87
CA PRO A 65 -13.68 -4.23 5.97
C PRO A 65 -12.66 -3.27 6.59
N VAL A 66 -13.09 -2.25 7.33
CA VAL A 66 -12.15 -1.28 7.94
C VAL A 66 -11.37 -1.91 9.09
N ARG A 67 -11.99 -2.73 9.95
CA ARG A 67 -11.25 -3.48 10.99
C ARG A 67 -10.31 -4.51 10.37
N PHE A 68 -10.74 -5.20 9.31
CA PHE A 68 -9.88 -6.13 8.58
C PHE A 68 -8.64 -5.42 8.04
N VAL A 69 -8.83 -4.27 7.39
CA VAL A 69 -7.73 -3.47 6.84
C VAL A 69 -6.85 -2.89 7.96
N GLY A 70 -7.39 -2.48 9.11
CA GLY A 70 -6.59 -2.07 10.27
C GLY A 70 -5.80 -3.22 10.90
N GLN A 71 -6.38 -4.42 10.96
CA GLN A 71 -5.78 -5.60 11.59
C GLN A 71 -4.70 -6.24 10.70
N TYR A 72 -4.91 -6.25 9.38
CA TYR A 72 -4.08 -6.99 8.44
C TYR A 72 -3.33 -6.11 7.42
N GLY A 73 -3.67 -4.83 7.33
CA GLY A 73 -3.02 -3.89 6.43
C GLY A 73 -1.72 -3.32 6.98
N TRP A 74 -0.74 -3.23 6.09
CA TRP A 74 0.51 -2.53 6.30
C TRP A 74 0.54 -1.24 5.50
N LEU A 75 0.73 -0.14 6.21
CA LEU A 75 0.87 1.20 5.69
C LEU A 75 2.21 1.34 4.96
N ILE A 76 2.14 1.81 3.72
CA ILE A 76 3.29 2.11 2.89
C ILE A 76 3.41 3.62 2.73
N ARG A 77 4.62 4.13 2.94
CA ARG A 77 4.94 5.57 2.89
C ARG A 77 5.76 5.92 1.65
N SER A 78 5.70 7.19 1.27
CA SER A 78 6.51 7.73 0.18
C SER A 78 7.99 7.69 0.55
N PRO A 79 8.87 7.16 -0.32
CA PRO A 79 10.31 7.21 -0.12
C PRO A 79 10.93 8.53 -0.59
N ALA A 80 10.19 9.46 -1.19
CA ALA A 80 10.77 10.70 -1.69
C ALA A 80 9.74 11.82 -1.80
N ASP A 81 10.23 13.05 -1.83
CA ASP A 81 9.44 14.22 -2.20
C ASP A 81 9.16 14.15 -3.70
N CYS A 82 7.89 14.19 -4.06
CA CYS A 82 7.41 14.10 -5.42
C CYS A 82 6.36 15.17 -5.67
N ARG A 83 6.35 15.74 -6.87
CA ARG A 83 5.30 16.65 -7.33
C ARG A 83 4.70 16.11 -8.61
N ILE A 84 3.38 16.07 -8.70
CA ILE A 84 2.65 15.52 -9.84
C ILE A 84 1.57 16.52 -10.21
N ARG A 85 1.43 16.86 -11.49
CA ARG A 85 0.34 17.72 -11.97
C ARG A 85 -0.31 17.11 -13.20
N ARG A 86 -1.61 17.36 -13.37
CA ARG A 86 -2.28 17.08 -14.65
C ARG A 86 -1.76 18.04 -15.72
N LYS A 87 -1.63 17.55 -16.96
CA LYS A 87 -1.33 18.37 -18.14
C LYS A 87 -2.05 17.79 -19.34
N GLY A 88 -3.09 18.47 -19.81
CA GLY A 88 -3.97 17.96 -20.87
C GLY A 88 -4.57 16.59 -20.50
N ASN A 89 -4.43 15.61 -21.39
CA ASN A 89 -4.90 14.23 -21.17
C ASN A 89 -3.91 13.35 -20.38
N GLY A 90 -2.80 13.91 -19.89
CA GLY A 90 -1.77 13.18 -19.17
C GLY A 90 -1.37 13.87 -17.86
N PHE A 91 -0.14 13.60 -17.44
CA PHE A 91 0.44 14.19 -16.24
C PHE A 91 1.92 14.48 -16.45
N GLU A 92 2.42 15.44 -15.69
CA GLU A 92 3.85 15.69 -15.53
C GLU A 92 4.23 15.47 -14.08
N TRP A 93 5.49 15.12 -13.85
CA TRP A 93 6.00 14.90 -12.52
C TRP A 93 7.41 15.46 -12.36
N GLN A 94 7.76 15.70 -11.10
CA GLN A 94 9.08 16.01 -10.63
C GLN A 94 9.34 15.13 -9.42
N SER A 95 10.33 14.24 -9.52
CA SER A 95 10.84 13.45 -8.39
C SER A 95 12.36 13.38 -8.48
N PRO A 96 13.08 13.19 -7.37
CA PRO A 96 14.50 12.88 -7.46
C PRO A 96 14.71 11.55 -8.21
N PRO A 97 15.89 11.34 -8.81
CA PRO A 97 16.27 10.03 -9.30
C PRO A 97 16.50 9.07 -8.14
N ILE A 98 16.34 7.78 -8.40
CA ILE A 98 16.76 6.69 -7.51
C ILE A 98 18.23 6.40 -7.86
N LEU A 99 19.15 6.81 -7.00
CA LEU A 99 20.58 6.70 -7.27
C LEU A 99 21.01 5.22 -7.27
N PRO A 100 22.02 4.80 -8.06
CA PRO A 100 22.48 3.42 -8.11
C PRO A 100 22.81 2.82 -6.73
N GLU A 101 23.46 3.60 -5.87
CA GLU A 101 23.83 3.25 -4.50
C GLU A 101 22.62 3.07 -3.57
N GLU A 102 21.46 3.65 -3.93
CA GLU A 102 20.22 3.46 -3.18
C GLU A 102 19.55 2.12 -3.53
N ARG A 103 19.94 1.45 -4.63
CA ARG A 103 19.28 0.23 -5.14
C ARG A 103 19.85 -1.04 -4.49
N LEU A 104 19.34 -1.39 -3.32
CA LEU A 104 19.79 -2.53 -2.50
C LEU A 104 19.58 -3.91 -3.13
N LEU A 105 18.64 -4.01 -4.06
CA LEU A 105 18.27 -5.26 -4.74
C LEU A 105 18.64 -5.29 -6.23
N GLY A 106 19.31 -4.25 -6.73
CA GLY A 106 19.67 -4.15 -8.15
C GLY A 106 18.47 -4.06 -9.11
N TYR A 107 17.24 -4.11 -8.61
CA TYR A 107 16.04 -3.99 -9.42
C TYR A 107 15.93 -2.56 -9.95
N LYS A 108 15.94 -2.45 -11.27
CA LYS A 108 15.83 -1.17 -11.97
C LYS A 108 14.34 -0.88 -12.10
N SER A 109 13.83 0.14 -11.39
CA SER A 109 12.62 0.78 -11.91
C SER A 109 12.95 1.17 -13.35
N PHE A 110 12.07 0.86 -14.30
CA PHE A 110 12.36 1.03 -15.73
C PHE A 110 12.87 2.45 -16.06
N SER A 111 12.43 3.46 -15.30
CA SER A 111 12.84 4.85 -15.44
C SER A 111 13.99 5.31 -14.53
N GLY A 112 14.32 4.56 -13.47
CA GLY A 112 15.22 5.04 -12.42
C GLY A 112 14.65 6.17 -11.56
N MET A 113 13.33 6.42 -11.61
CA MET A 113 12.65 7.53 -10.90
C MET A 113 11.64 6.99 -9.88
N TYR A 114 11.40 7.76 -8.81
CA TYR A 114 10.34 7.44 -7.84
C TYR A 114 8.94 7.57 -8.45
N VAL A 115 8.71 8.58 -9.30
CA VAL A 115 7.49 8.67 -10.11
C VAL A 115 7.80 8.34 -11.55
N ASP A 116 6.95 7.52 -12.15
CA ASP A 116 7.07 7.05 -13.52
C ASP A 116 5.68 6.78 -14.10
N THR A 117 5.61 6.34 -15.35
CA THR A 117 4.38 5.87 -15.98
C THR A 117 4.38 4.35 -16.09
N ILE A 118 3.20 3.75 -16.26
CA ILE A 118 3.10 2.46 -16.93
C ILE A 118 2.56 2.78 -18.32
N LEU A 119 3.19 2.23 -19.36
CA LEU A 119 2.73 2.38 -20.74
C LEU A 119 1.22 2.10 -20.81
N ASN A 120 0.46 3.09 -21.31
CA ASN A 120 -0.98 3.05 -21.51
C ASN A 120 -1.87 2.98 -20.25
N SER A 121 -1.34 3.15 -19.04
CA SER A 121 -2.19 3.15 -17.83
C SER A 121 -2.97 4.45 -17.64
N GLY A 122 -2.44 5.58 -18.13
CA GLY A 122 -2.99 6.91 -17.83
C GLY A 122 -2.81 7.37 -16.37
N PHE A 123 -2.13 6.56 -15.53
CA PHE A 123 -1.92 6.82 -14.11
C PHE A 123 -0.44 6.98 -13.77
N PRO A 124 -0.04 8.00 -12.99
CA PRO A 124 1.28 8.06 -12.36
C PRO A 124 1.52 6.83 -11.49
N LYS A 125 2.68 6.20 -11.64
CA LYS A 125 3.18 5.10 -10.80
C LYS A 125 4.18 5.68 -9.81
N LEU A 126 3.88 5.57 -8.52
CA LEU A 126 4.80 5.88 -7.43
C LEU A 126 5.47 4.60 -6.94
N CYS A 127 6.79 4.52 -7.06
CA CYS A 127 7.60 3.40 -6.60
C CYS A 127 7.97 3.59 -5.13
N CYS A 128 7.46 2.75 -4.22
CA CYS A 128 7.70 2.88 -2.78
C CYS A 128 8.92 2.10 -2.27
N GLY A 129 9.54 1.28 -3.12
CA GLY A 129 10.84 0.66 -2.83
C GLY A 129 10.82 -0.47 -1.81
N LEU A 130 9.68 -1.14 -1.63
CA LEU A 130 9.57 -2.35 -0.81
C LEU A 130 9.21 -3.53 -1.68
N ARG A 131 9.85 -4.66 -1.39
CA ARG A 131 9.50 -5.95 -1.97
C ARG A 131 8.92 -6.83 -0.89
N PHE A 132 7.76 -7.42 -1.18
CA PHE A 132 7.14 -8.42 -0.32
C PHE A 132 7.30 -9.80 -0.93
N TYR A 133 7.52 -10.80 -0.08
CA TYR A 133 7.47 -12.21 -0.43
C TYR A 133 6.33 -12.84 0.35
N TYR A 134 5.44 -13.51 -0.36
CA TYR A 134 4.25 -14.12 0.23
C TYR A 134 4.02 -15.52 -0.35
N PRO A 135 3.46 -16.44 0.45
CA PRO A 135 3.17 -17.80 -0.02
C PRO A 135 2.25 -17.81 -1.25
N LYS A 136 2.52 -18.70 -2.21
CA LYS A 136 1.79 -18.79 -3.50
C LYS A 136 0.28 -18.99 -3.37
N GLN A 137 -0.18 -19.56 -2.25
CA GLN A 137 -1.60 -19.79 -1.96
C GLN A 137 -2.34 -18.53 -1.51
N LEU A 138 -1.63 -17.43 -1.32
CA LEU A 138 -2.16 -16.18 -0.80
C LEU A 138 -2.22 -15.11 -1.90
N GLY A 139 -3.28 -14.31 -1.92
CA GLY A 139 -3.33 -13.09 -2.73
C GLY A 139 -2.81 -11.90 -1.94
N MET A 140 -2.22 -10.91 -2.61
CA MET A 140 -1.88 -9.63 -2.01
C MET A 140 -2.68 -8.52 -2.69
N MET A 141 -3.28 -7.62 -1.91
CA MET A 141 -4.04 -6.47 -2.42
C MET A 141 -3.38 -5.18 -2.00
N MET A 142 -3.33 -4.25 -2.94
CA MET A 142 -3.04 -2.85 -2.67
C MET A 142 -4.36 -2.10 -2.54
N LYS A 143 -4.52 -1.36 -1.44
CA LYS A 143 -5.76 -0.67 -1.08
C LYS A 143 -5.51 0.76 -0.69
N ASP A 144 -6.44 1.66 -1.02
CA ASP A 144 -6.31 3.05 -0.60
C ASP A 144 -6.43 3.16 0.92
N LEU A 145 -5.91 4.26 1.46
CA LEU A 145 -6.02 4.54 2.88
C LEU A 145 -7.49 4.73 3.24
N PRO A 146 -8.08 3.90 4.12
CA PRO A 146 -9.43 4.13 4.61
C PRO A 146 -9.44 5.43 5.42
N ASN A 147 -10.49 6.23 5.25
CA ASN A 147 -10.67 7.52 5.94
C ASN A 147 -9.52 8.50 5.70
N HIS A 148 -9.49 9.13 4.52
CA HIS A 148 -8.57 10.23 4.17
C HIS A 148 -8.44 11.31 5.27
N PHE A 149 -9.46 11.44 6.13
CA PHE A 149 -9.59 12.39 7.24
C PHE A 149 -8.47 12.40 8.31
N TYR A 150 -7.81 11.28 8.62
CA TYR A 150 -6.91 11.23 9.79
C TYR A 150 -5.42 11.41 9.48
N HIS A 151 -4.98 10.97 8.30
CA HIS A 151 -3.57 11.10 7.93
C HIS A 151 -3.32 12.30 7.03
N LEU A 152 -4.22 12.59 6.08
CA LEU A 152 -4.05 13.60 5.04
C LEU A 152 -5.43 14.08 4.54
N PRO A 153 -6.17 14.93 5.28
CA PRO A 153 -7.53 15.37 4.89
C PRO A 153 -7.58 16.15 3.56
N GLN A 154 -6.43 16.58 3.04
CA GLN A 154 -6.29 17.28 1.75
C GLN A 154 -5.68 16.39 0.64
N ARG A 155 -5.75 15.07 0.79
CA ARG A 155 -5.17 14.16 -0.20
C ARG A 155 -5.92 14.27 -1.53
N LYS A 156 -5.24 14.78 -2.55
CA LYS A 156 -5.76 15.06 -3.90
C LYS A 156 -5.65 13.89 -4.89
N PHE A 157 -5.48 12.68 -4.37
CA PHE A 157 -5.35 11.46 -5.16
C PHE A 157 -5.83 10.25 -4.36
N SER A 158 -6.42 9.28 -5.04
CA SER A 158 -6.59 7.91 -4.53
C SER A 158 -5.55 7.00 -5.17
N ILE A 159 -5.48 5.75 -4.74
CA ILE A 159 -4.76 4.72 -5.50
C ILE A 159 -5.74 3.90 -6.33
N TRP A 160 -5.29 3.39 -7.46
CA TRP A 160 -5.98 2.28 -8.12
C TRP A 160 -5.86 1.04 -7.24
N GLU A 161 -6.99 0.59 -6.71
CA GLU A 161 -7.06 -0.62 -5.90
C GLU A 161 -7.07 -1.86 -6.79
N GLY A 162 -6.36 -2.90 -6.38
CA GLY A 162 -6.33 -4.14 -7.14
C GLY A 162 -5.64 -5.27 -6.40
N VAL A 163 -6.11 -6.49 -6.65
CA VAL A 163 -5.42 -7.70 -6.24
C VAL A 163 -4.26 -7.92 -7.20
N LYS A 164 -3.04 -8.04 -6.69
CA LYS A 164 -1.91 -8.52 -7.47
C LYS A 164 -2.11 -10.02 -7.71
N THR A 165 -2.77 -10.36 -8.81
CA THR A 165 -2.89 -11.73 -9.32
C THR A 165 -1.65 -12.11 -10.13
N GLN A 166 -1.57 -13.39 -10.56
CA GLN A 166 -0.45 -13.94 -11.33
C GLN A 166 -0.03 -13.10 -12.56
N GLU A 167 -0.93 -12.35 -13.17
CA GLU A 167 -0.68 -11.58 -14.39
C GLU A 167 0.17 -10.31 -14.16
N TYR A 168 0.34 -9.87 -12.90
CA TYR A 168 1.30 -8.81 -12.53
C TYR A 168 2.57 -9.35 -11.88
N LYS A 169 2.78 -10.68 -11.83
CA LYS A 169 3.94 -11.36 -11.23
C LYS A 169 5.17 -11.37 -12.14
N THR A 170 5.59 -10.21 -12.62
CA THR A 170 6.91 -10.07 -13.26
C THR A 170 8.02 -9.82 -12.25
N THR A 171 7.69 -9.57 -10.98
CA THR A 171 8.68 -9.47 -9.91
C THR A 171 9.20 -10.87 -9.57
N PRO A 172 10.49 -11.18 -9.86
CA PRO A 172 11.03 -12.49 -9.55
C PRO A 172 11.20 -12.66 -8.04
N ASN A 173 10.97 -13.88 -7.55
CA ASN A 173 11.49 -14.27 -6.25
C ASN A 173 13.02 -14.47 -6.40
N LEU A 174 13.80 -13.78 -5.58
CA LEU A 174 15.26 -13.79 -5.65
C LEU A 174 15.89 -14.88 -4.79
N TYR A 175 15.10 -15.57 -3.98
CA TYR A 175 15.60 -16.48 -2.96
C TYR A 175 15.14 -17.91 -3.20
N GLU A 176 16.11 -18.79 -3.42
CA GLU A 176 15.87 -20.22 -3.58
C GLU A 176 15.30 -20.88 -2.31
N PHE A 177 15.60 -20.32 -1.13
CA PHE A 177 15.09 -20.82 0.15
C PHE A 177 13.60 -20.51 0.39
N LEU A 178 12.97 -19.73 -0.49
CA LEU A 178 11.52 -19.46 -0.47
C LEU A 178 10.83 -20.03 -1.74
N PRO A 179 10.96 -21.34 -2.05
CA PRO A 179 10.53 -21.89 -3.33
C PRO A 179 9.01 -21.79 -3.56
N ASP A 180 8.24 -21.74 -2.47
CA ASP A 180 6.77 -21.66 -2.48
C ASP A 180 6.23 -20.24 -2.27
N TYR A 181 7.08 -19.23 -2.42
CA TYR A 181 6.71 -17.82 -2.30
C TYR A 181 6.72 -17.13 -3.67
N ASP A 182 5.74 -16.25 -3.86
CA ASP A 182 5.73 -15.21 -4.87
C ASP A 182 6.30 -13.91 -4.31
N ALA A 183 6.70 -13.00 -5.20
CA ALA A 183 7.18 -11.68 -4.83
C ALA A 183 6.41 -10.57 -5.56
N PHE A 184 6.32 -9.40 -4.94
CA PHE A 184 5.89 -8.18 -5.63
C PHE A 184 6.54 -6.93 -5.05
N VAL A 185 6.68 -5.89 -5.87
CA VAL A 185 7.16 -4.56 -5.45
C VAL A 185 5.99 -3.61 -5.23
N THR A 186 6.04 -2.82 -4.15
CA THR A 186 5.03 -1.81 -3.82
C THR A 186 5.11 -0.61 -4.76
N ASN A 187 4.43 -0.73 -5.90
CA ASN A 187 4.24 0.35 -6.86
C ASN A 187 2.77 0.71 -6.91
N PHE A 188 2.43 1.92 -6.45
CA PHE A 188 1.07 2.43 -6.41
C PHE A 188 0.77 3.22 -7.68
N LEU A 189 -0.34 2.89 -8.34
CA LEU A 189 -0.89 3.74 -9.39
C LEU A 189 -1.79 4.78 -8.75
N LEU A 190 -1.49 6.05 -8.99
CA LEU A 190 -2.19 7.18 -8.39
C LEU A 190 -3.31 7.64 -9.33
N GLN A 191 -4.53 7.70 -8.82
CA GLN A 191 -5.66 8.31 -9.51
C GLN A 191 -5.78 9.74 -9.01
N LEU A 192 -5.34 10.70 -9.83
CA LEU A 192 -5.38 12.11 -9.46
C LEU A 192 -6.82 12.61 -9.50
N ASP A 193 -7.27 13.32 -8.46
CA ASP A 193 -8.62 13.88 -8.42
C ASP A 193 -8.82 14.86 -9.59
N HIS A 194 -9.94 14.72 -10.30
CA HIS A 194 -10.30 15.57 -11.42
C HIS A 194 -10.68 16.99 -10.98
N ALA A 195 -11.15 17.17 -9.73
CA ALA A 195 -11.54 18.47 -9.19
C ALA A 195 -10.35 19.43 -8.97
N VAL A 196 -9.13 18.91 -8.96
CA VAL A 196 -7.89 19.64 -8.68
C VAL A 196 -7.39 20.46 -9.89
N GLY A 197 -7.94 20.21 -11.08
CA GLY A 197 -7.49 20.89 -12.31
C GLY A 197 -6.01 20.64 -12.59
N GLU A 198 -5.26 21.70 -12.93
CA GLU A 198 -3.81 21.65 -13.18
C GLU A 198 -2.97 21.95 -11.92
N GLU A 199 -3.60 22.09 -10.74
CA GLU A 199 -2.86 22.37 -9.51
C GLU A 199 -1.93 21.19 -9.17
N PRO A 200 -0.64 21.45 -8.89
CA PRO A 200 0.28 20.37 -8.56
C PRO A 200 0.00 19.74 -7.20
N ILE A 201 -0.02 18.42 -7.17
CA ILE A 201 -0.09 17.57 -5.99
C ILE A 201 1.33 17.32 -5.51
N THR A 202 1.63 17.72 -4.28
CA THR A 202 2.90 17.44 -3.62
C THR A 202 2.72 16.27 -2.67
N ILE A 203 3.58 15.27 -2.79
CA ILE A 203 3.71 14.12 -1.90
C ILE A 203 5.07 14.25 -1.24
N TYR A 204 5.13 14.38 0.07
CA TYR A 204 6.37 14.47 0.81
C TYR A 204 6.88 13.09 1.20
N ARG A 205 8.19 12.97 1.38
CA ARG A 205 8.84 11.80 1.95
C ARG A 205 8.22 11.49 3.31
N GLY A 206 7.80 10.24 3.50
CA GLY A 206 7.13 9.78 4.72
C GLY A 206 5.60 9.92 4.66
N ASP A 207 5.02 10.60 3.67
CA ASP A 207 3.57 10.66 3.52
C ASP A 207 3.00 9.27 3.29
N PRO A 208 1.87 8.93 3.92
CA PRO A 208 1.22 7.65 3.67
C PRO A 208 0.60 7.61 2.27
N ILE A 209 0.87 6.53 1.54
CA ILE A 209 0.45 6.36 0.14
C ILE A 209 -0.69 5.35 0.00
N GLY A 210 -0.62 4.24 0.72
CA GLY A 210 -1.59 3.17 0.57
C GLY A 210 -1.26 2.01 1.47
N LEU A 211 -2.08 0.97 1.36
CA LEU A 211 -1.98 -0.21 2.18
C LEU A 211 -1.67 -1.42 1.31
N VAL A 212 -0.94 -2.35 1.91
CA VAL A 212 -0.78 -3.71 1.42
C VAL A 212 -1.46 -4.64 2.42
N LEU A 213 -2.31 -5.53 1.96
CA LEU A 213 -2.97 -6.52 2.81
C LEU A 213 -3.10 -7.88 2.10
N PRO A 214 -3.08 -8.99 2.86
CA PRO A 214 -3.37 -10.31 2.31
C PRO A 214 -4.85 -10.45 1.94
N VAL A 215 -5.10 -11.14 0.84
CA VAL A 215 -6.41 -11.56 0.33
C VAL A 215 -6.46 -13.07 0.46
N LEU A 216 -7.52 -13.57 1.12
CA LEU A 216 -7.72 -14.91 1.69
C LEU A 216 -7.41 -14.95 3.20
N LEU A 217 -8.28 -15.65 3.93
CA LEU A 217 -8.36 -15.66 5.39
C LEU A 217 -7.72 -16.93 5.99
N PRO A 218 -6.42 -16.95 6.30
CA PRO A 218 -5.95 -17.61 7.50
C PRO A 218 -6.10 -16.67 8.70
N LYS A 219 -6.30 -17.27 9.87
CA LYS A 219 -6.56 -16.52 11.11
C LYS A 219 -5.34 -15.72 11.59
N HIS A 220 -4.12 -16.11 11.18
CA HIS A 220 -2.87 -15.51 11.67
C HIS A 220 -1.84 -15.24 10.57
N PHE A 221 -1.37 -13.97 10.54
CA PHE A 221 -0.29 -13.49 9.69
C PHE A 221 0.76 -12.80 10.52
N VAL A 222 2.03 -12.97 10.14
CA VAL A 222 3.10 -12.09 10.62
C VAL A 222 3.89 -11.54 9.45
N LEU A 223 4.28 -10.27 9.59
CA LEU A 223 5.17 -9.58 8.68
C LEU A 223 6.56 -9.57 9.30
N GLU A 224 7.55 -10.08 8.57
CA GLU A 224 8.94 -10.15 9.02
C GLU A 224 9.88 -9.47 8.02
N GLU A 225 10.83 -8.69 8.52
CA GLU A 225 11.90 -8.15 7.66
C GLU A 225 12.84 -9.30 7.29
N LEU A 226 13.05 -9.51 5.99
CA LEU A 226 13.94 -10.53 5.49
C LEU A 226 15.38 -10.08 5.74
N LYS A 227 16.00 -10.68 6.76
CA LYS A 227 17.41 -10.44 7.07
C LYS A 227 18.24 -11.29 6.11
N ARG A 228 19.06 -10.65 5.28
CA ARG A 228 20.07 -11.37 4.50
C ARG A 228 21.07 -11.97 5.48
N SER A 229 21.13 -13.30 5.54
CA SER A 229 22.29 -13.98 6.11
C SER A 229 23.51 -13.57 5.28
N SER A 230 24.57 -13.12 5.93
CA SER A 230 25.81 -12.60 5.34
C SER A 230 26.63 -13.64 4.54
N GLU A 231 26.02 -14.76 4.13
CA GLU A 231 26.71 -15.93 3.58
C GLU A 231 26.46 -16.19 2.09
N SER A 232 25.66 -15.37 1.40
CA SER A 232 25.47 -15.50 -0.05
C SER A 232 25.99 -14.27 -0.80
N SER A 233 27.28 -13.98 -0.64
CA SER A 233 28.02 -13.26 -1.68
C SER A 233 28.42 -14.31 -2.72
N PRO A 234 27.95 -14.24 -3.98
CA PRO A 234 28.49 -15.08 -5.02
C PRO A 234 29.94 -14.67 -5.24
N SER A 235 30.83 -15.64 -5.05
CA SER A 235 32.24 -15.62 -5.45
C SER A 235 32.40 -15.37 -6.95
#